data_AF-A0A840N1M3-F1
#
_entry.id   AF-A0A840N1M3-F1
#
_cell.length_a   1.000
_cell.length_b   1.000
_cell.length_c   1.000
_cell.angle_alpha   90.00
_cell.angle_beta   90.00
_cell.angle_gamma   90.00
#
_symmetry.space_group_name_H-M   'P 1'
#
loop_
_entity.id
_entity.type
_entity.pdbx_description
1 polymer ?
#
loop_
_entity_poly.entity_id
_entity_poly.type
_entity_poly.pdbx_seq_one_letter_code
_entity_poly.pdbx_strand_id
1 'polypeptide(L)'
;MIAAYVSGLNSCRYCHGVRTATAERLGVPQGAVAALLADDAQTDIPAKMRLVLAVAVKLTERSDSVTKSDVNAVFAVDGTAKRTTTSSRRWRSSTI
;
A
#
# COMPACT_ATOMS: atom_id res chain seq x y z
N MET A 1 -1.08 8.19 1.39
CA MET A 1 -0.46 7.16 2.26
C MET A 1 0.36 6.14 1.49
N ILE A 2 -0.26 5.15 0.81
CA ILE A 2 0.44 4.03 0.13
C ILE A 2 1.61 4.51 -0.74
N ALA A 3 1.36 5.44 -1.66
CA ALA A 3 2.39 5.93 -2.57
C ALA A 3 3.56 6.64 -1.86
N ALA A 4 3.31 7.32 -0.75
CA ALA A 4 4.35 8.01 0.03
C ALA A 4 5.23 7.00 0.78
N TYR A 5 4.58 6.00 1.39
CA TYR A 5 5.25 4.93 2.12
C TYR A 5 6.11 4.06 1.20
N VAL A 6 5.56 3.54 0.10
CA VAL A 6 6.31 2.72 -0.88
C VAL A 6 7.44 3.51 -1.53
N SER A 7 7.25 4.82 -1.78
CA SER A 7 8.35 5.67 -2.26
C SER A 7 9.49 5.78 -1.25
N GLY A 8 9.17 5.78 0.05
CA GLY A 8 10.14 5.74 1.14
C GLY A 8 10.89 4.41 1.19
N LEU A 9 10.18 3.28 1.12
CA LEU A 9 10.79 1.94 1.04
C LEU A 9 11.78 1.82 -0.12
N ASN A 10 11.42 2.37 -1.28
CA ASN A 10 12.28 2.37 -2.46
C ASN A 10 13.34 3.49 -2.47
N SER A 11 13.48 4.24 -1.37
CA SER A 11 14.42 5.37 -1.24
C SER A 11 14.31 6.42 -2.37
N CYS A 12 13.14 6.56 -3.02
CA CYS A 12 12.91 7.59 -4.03
C CYS A 12 12.69 8.95 -3.35
N ARG A 13 13.75 9.75 -3.21
CA ARG A 13 13.68 11.08 -2.56
C ARG A 13 12.59 11.98 -3.15
N TYR A 14 12.56 12.09 -4.48
CA TYR A 14 11.58 12.94 -5.17
C TYR A 14 10.15 12.45 -4.92
N CYS A 15 9.88 11.18 -5.22
CA CYS A 15 8.56 10.57 -5.09
C CYS A 15 8.08 10.64 -3.63
N HIS A 16 8.96 10.32 -2.68
CA HIS A 16 8.63 10.35 -1.26
C HIS A 16 8.22 11.76 -0.83
N GLY A 17 9.01 12.79 -1.15
CA GLY A 17 8.68 14.18 -0.80
C GLY A 17 7.33 14.62 -1.35
N VAL A 18 7.11 14.47 -2.66
CA VAL A 18 5.86 14.95 -3.29
C VAL A 18 4.63 14.16 -2.82
N ARG A 19 4.76 12.84 -2.60
CA ARG A 19 3.66 11.98 -2.15
C ARG A 19 3.36 12.16 -0.66
N THR A 20 4.36 12.42 0.18
CA THR A 20 4.15 12.75 1.61
C THR A 20 3.40 14.08 1.72
N ALA A 21 3.87 15.14 1.06
CA ALA A 21 3.20 16.44 1.07
C ALA A 21 1.77 16.38 0.50
N THR A 22 1.52 15.51 -0.48
CA THR A 22 0.15 15.28 -0.99
C THR A 22 -0.70 14.52 0.01
N ALA A 23 -0.16 13.49 0.66
CA ALA A 23 -0.89 12.70 1.65
C ALA A 23 -1.32 13.55 2.84
N GLU A 24 -0.44 14.44 3.33
CA GLU A 24 -0.73 15.36 4.43
C GLU A 24 -1.85 16.34 4.08
N ARG A 25 -1.82 16.91 2.87
CA ARG A 25 -2.91 17.76 2.36
C ARG A 25 -4.25 17.03 2.23
N LEU A 26 -4.24 15.71 2.09
CA LEU A 26 -5.43 14.85 2.01
C LEU A 26 -5.84 14.28 3.37
N GLY A 27 -5.26 14.78 4.47
CA GLY A 27 -5.67 14.44 5.84
C GLY A 27 -4.88 13.31 6.49
N VAL A 28 -3.77 12.84 5.90
CA VAL A 28 -2.82 12.00 6.65
C VAL A 28 -2.11 12.87 7.69
N PRO A 29 -2.01 12.47 8.96
CA PRO A 29 -1.30 13.27 9.97
C PRO A 29 0.16 13.52 9.56
N GLN A 30 0.63 14.75 9.80
CA GLN A 30 2.01 15.11 9.52
C GLN A 30 2.98 14.17 10.25
N GLY A 31 4.01 13.71 9.55
CA GLY A 31 5.00 12.78 10.12
C GLY A 31 4.55 11.31 10.20
N ALA A 32 3.28 10.99 9.95
CA ALA A 32 2.81 9.59 10.01
C ALA A 32 3.52 8.66 9.01
N VAL A 33 3.89 9.18 7.84
CA VAL A 33 4.67 8.39 6.84
C VAL A 33 6.09 8.11 7.35
N ALA A 34 6.71 9.08 8.01
CA ALA A 34 8.06 8.92 8.57
C ALA A 34 8.05 7.95 9.76
N ALA A 35 7.05 8.08 10.65
CA ALA A 35 6.86 7.18 11.78
C ALA A 35 6.63 5.73 11.33
N LEU A 36 5.84 5.52 10.27
CA LEU A 36 5.70 4.22 9.63
C LEU A 36 7.01 3.63 9.10
N LEU A 37 7.83 4.44 8.43
CA LEU A 37 9.13 3.99 7.90
C LEU A 37 10.13 3.67 9.01
N ALA A 38 9.95 4.27 10.19
CA ALA A 38 10.74 3.99 11.39
C ALA A 38 10.19 2.82 12.23
N ASP A 39 9.15 2.13 11.74
CA ASP A 39 8.44 1.06 12.47
C ASP A 39 7.94 1.49 13.86
N ASP A 40 7.49 2.74 13.97
CA ASP A 40 6.95 3.27 15.21
C ASP A 40 5.55 2.69 15.48
N ALA A 41 5.49 1.79 16.47
CA ALA A 41 4.27 1.11 16.91
C ALA A 41 3.16 2.07 17.38
N GLN A 42 3.51 3.28 17.82
CA GLN A 42 2.58 4.31 18.29
C GLN A 42 1.87 5.05 17.14
N THR A 43 2.28 4.83 15.89
CA THR A 43 1.65 5.47 14.74
C THR A 43 0.18 5.03 14.61
N ASP A 44 -0.74 5.94 14.93
CA ASP A 44 -2.18 5.67 14.84
C ASP A 44 -2.63 5.63 13.36
N ILE A 45 -2.84 4.41 12.86
CA ILE A 45 -3.25 4.14 11.49
C ILE A 45 -4.37 3.12 11.52
N PRO A 46 -5.46 3.36 10.78
CA PRO A 46 -6.58 2.42 10.69
C PRO A 46 -6.11 1.00 10.37
N ALA A 47 -6.68 0.01 11.06
CA ALA A 47 -6.28 -1.41 10.92
C ALA A 47 -6.31 -1.88 9.45
N LYS A 48 -7.34 -1.50 8.68
CA LYS A 48 -7.42 -1.77 7.24
C LYS A 48 -6.22 -1.21 6.48
N MET A 49 -5.82 0.04 6.77
CA MET A 49 -4.68 0.67 6.10
C MET A 49 -3.38 -0.05 6.46
N ARG A 50 -3.20 -0.52 7.70
CA ARG A 50 -2.03 -1.35 8.07
C ARG A 50 -1.95 -2.63 7.22
N LEU A 51 -3.07 -3.33 7.00
CA LEU A 51 -3.10 -4.50 6.12
C LEU A 51 -2.79 -4.15 4.66
N VAL A 52 -3.35 -3.04 4.15
CA VAL A 52 -3.03 -2.56 2.79
C VAL A 52 -1.53 -2.28 2.64
N LEU A 53 -0.90 -1.65 3.63
CA LEU A 53 0.52 -1.37 3.62
C LEU A 53 1.35 -2.66 3.71
N ALA A 54 0.95 -3.65 4.50
CA ALA A 54 1.62 -4.96 4.55
C ALA A 54 1.60 -5.67 3.18
N VAL A 55 0.48 -5.63 2.47
CA VAL A 55 0.40 -6.13 1.09
C VAL A 55 1.32 -5.32 0.16
N ALA A 56 1.37 -3.99 0.31
CA ALA A 56 2.23 -3.12 -0.49
C ALA A 56 3.73 -3.39 -0.25
N VAL A 57 4.15 -3.65 1.00
CA VAL A 57 5.51 -4.09 1.34
C VAL A 57 5.82 -5.40 0.61
N LYS A 58 4.96 -6.40 0.76
CA LYS A 58 5.15 -7.71 0.11
C LYS A 58 5.23 -7.60 -1.41
N LEU A 59 4.40 -6.75 -2.03
CA LEU A 59 4.47 -6.44 -3.46
C LEU A 59 5.77 -5.74 -3.87
N THR A 60 6.35 -4.93 -2.98
CA THR A 60 7.58 -4.17 -3.26
C THR A 60 8.81 -5.07 -3.15
N GLU A 61 8.84 -5.97 -2.16
CA GLU A 61 10.02 -6.78 -1.84
C GLU A 61 10.01 -8.17 -2.47
N ARG A 62 8.83 -8.81 -2.57
CA ARG A 62 8.65 -10.23 -2.94
C ARG A 62 7.33 -10.42 -3.69
N SER A 63 7.22 -9.74 -4.83
CA SER A 63 5.99 -9.65 -5.63
C SER A 63 5.44 -11.02 -6.07
N ASP A 64 6.31 -11.99 -6.30
CA ASP A 64 6.00 -13.38 -6.65
C ASP A 64 5.33 -14.18 -5.53
N SER A 65 5.50 -13.76 -4.28
CA SER A 65 4.97 -14.44 -3.10
C SER A 65 3.57 -13.96 -2.67
N VAL A 66 3.03 -12.91 -3.32
CA VAL A 66 1.73 -12.34 -2.97
C VAL A 66 0.60 -13.29 -3.37
N THR A 67 -0.27 -13.60 -2.42
CA THR A 67 -1.35 -14.57 -2.56
C THR A 67 -2.72 -13.92 -2.48
N LYS A 68 -3.75 -14.66 -2.89
CA LYS A 68 -5.15 -14.25 -2.72
C LYS A 68 -5.51 -14.04 -1.25
N SER A 69 -4.85 -14.77 -0.33
CA SER A 69 -5.10 -14.67 1.12
C SER A 69 -4.69 -13.31 1.68
N ASP A 70 -3.52 -12.80 1.26
CA ASP A 70 -3.02 -11.48 1.68
C ASP A 70 -4.04 -10.37 1.37
N VAL A 71 -4.64 -10.43 0.18
CA VAL A 71 -5.67 -9.49 -0.27
C VAL A 71 -7.02 -9.74 0.42
N ASN A 72 -7.39 -11.01 0.68
CA ASN A 72 -8.63 -11.35 1.39
C ASN A 72 -8.64 -10.76 2.80
N ALA A 73 -7.50 -10.77 3.51
CA ALA A 73 -7.39 -10.22 4.85
C ALA A 73 -7.78 -8.74 4.90
N VAL A 74 -7.41 -7.95 3.88
CA VAL A 74 -7.79 -6.53 3.77
C VAL A 74 -9.30 -6.36 3.69
N PHE A 75 -10.00 -7.18 2.90
CA PHE A 75 -11.45 -7.08 2.72
C PHE A 75 -12.25 -7.62 3.90
N ALA A 76 -11.69 -8.58 4.63
CA ALA A 76 -12.32 -9.16 5.80
C ALA A 76 -12.54 -8.13 6.93
N VAL A 77 -11.66 -7.12 7.05
CA VAL A 77 -11.74 -6.09 8.09
C VAL A 77 -12.97 -5.19 7.97
N ASP A 78 -13.51 -4.99 6.76
CA ASP A 78 -14.68 -4.11 6.56
C ASP A 78 -15.98 -4.87 6.29
N GLY A 79 -15.96 -6.22 6.30
CA GLY A 79 -17.13 -7.04 5.95
C GLY A 79 -17.60 -6.88 4.48
N THR A 80 -16.89 -6.13 3.64
CA THR A 80 -17.28 -5.90 2.24
C THR A 80 -16.94 -7.12 1.39
N ALA A 81 -17.96 -7.72 0.76
CA ALA A 81 -17.79 -8.81 -0.20
C ALA A 81 -16.83 -8.39 -1.34
N LYS A 82 -15.99 -9.34 -1.79
CA LYS A 82 -15.10 -9.10 -2.93
C LYS A 82 -15.90 -8.61 -4.13
N ARG A 83 -15.47 -7.49 -4.72
CA ARG A 83 -15.85 -7.14 -6.08
C ARG A 83 -15.17 -8.15 -7.00
N THR A 84 -15.91 -9.18 -7.40
CA THR A 84 -15.46 -10.18 -8.36
C THR A 84 -15.40 -9.50 -9.73
N THR A 85 -14.33 -8.76 -10.00
CA THR A 85 -14.03 -8.36 -11.37
C THR A 85 -13.60 -9.62 -12.12
N THR A 86 -14.57 -10.28 -12.75
CA THR A 86 -14.34 -11.23 -13.85
C THR A 86 -13.81 -10.43 -15.04
N SER A 87 -12.58 -9.94 -14.91
CA SER A 87 -11.88 -9.21 -15.95
C SER A 87 -11.19 -10.25 -16.81
N SER A 88 -11.85 -10.64 -17.90
CA SER A 88 -11.27 -11.37 -19.03
C SER A 88 -10.15 -10.62 -19.77
N ARG A 89 -9.56 -9.57 -19.16
CA ARG A 89 -8.40 -8.87 -19.72
C ARG A 89 -7.16 -9.75 -19.55
N ARG A 90 -7.01 -10.64 -20.52
CA ARG A 90 -5.73 -11.17 -20.98
C ARG A 90 -4.74 -10.01 -21.05
N TRP A 91 -3.78 -9.98 -20.12
CA TRP A 91 -2.61 -9.13 -20.22
C TRP A 91 -1.97 -9.46 -21.58
N ARG A 92 -2.08 -8.55 -22.56
CA ARG A 92 -1.40 -8.74 -23.84
C ARG A 92 0.08 -8.53 -23.56
N SER A 93 0.83 -9.61 -23.46
CA SER A 93 2.27 -9.58 -23.63
C SER A 93 2.54 -9.08 -25.05
N SER A 94 2.85 -7.80 -25.19
CA SER A 94 3.56 -7.33 -26.38
C SER A 94 5.00 -7.78 -26.21
N THR A 95 5.31 -8.93 -26.81
CA THR A 95 6.69 -9.28 -27.13
C THR A 95 7.25 -8.18 -28.02
N ILE A 96 8.44 -7.69 -27.69
CA ILE A 96 9.26 -6.77 -28.51
C ILE A 96 9.61 -7.45 -29.84
#